data_AF-A0A950SNS2-F1
#
_entry.id   AF-A0A950SNS2-F1
#
_cell.length_a   1.000
_cell.length_b   1.000
_cell.length_c   1.000
_cell.angle_alpha   90.00
_cell.angle_beta   90.00
_cell.angle_gamma   90.00
#
_symmetry.space_group_name_H-M   'P 1'
#
loop_
_entity.id
_entity.type
_entity.pdbx_description
1 polymer ?
#
loop_
_entity_poly.entity_id
_entity_poly.type
_entity_poly.pdbx_seq_one_letter_code
_entity_poly.pdbx_strand_id
1 'polypeptide(L)'
;MAARHEQIDQREAARRFGIDPRTVAKMLAFSVPPGYRRNRPPARPKLDRFTGIIDAILAADEGRPRKQRHTSKRIFERLRDEHGYAGGMTIVKDYVRA
;
A
#
# COMPACT_ATOMS: atom_id res chain seq x y z
N MET A 1 -39.76 15.97 17.85
CA MET A 1 -40.25 14.64 17.43
C MET A 1 -39.07 13.68 17.43
N ALA A 2 -38.89 12.91 18.50
CA ALA A 2 -37.77 11.99 18.65
C ALA A 2 -37.91 10.81 17.69
N ALA A 3 -36.93 10.62 16.80
CA ALA A 3 -36.86 9.48 15.91
C ALA A 3 -36.76 8.20 16.75
N ARG A 4 -37.78 7.36 16.69
CA ARG A 4 -37.76 6.03 17.31
C ARG A 4 -36.69 5.21 16.61
N HIS A 5 -35.56 4.98 17.27
CA HIS A 5 -34.65 3.91 16.87
C HIS A 5 -35.39 2.60 17.14
N GLU A 6 -36.02 2.03 16.11
CA GLU A 6 -36.38 0.61 16.14
C GLU A 6 -35.09 -0.16 16.40
N GLN A 7 -34.95 -0.72 17.61
CA GLN A 7 -33.87 -1.65 17.92
C GLN A 7 -34.19 -2.98 17.23
N ILE A 8 -34.11 -2.99 15.90
CA ILE A 8 -34.16 -4.23 15.13
C ILE A 8 -32.95 -5.04 15.56
N ASP A 9 -33.18 -6.27 16.05
CA ASP A 9 -32.10 -7.17 16.43
C ASP A 9 -31.17 -7.38 15.21
N GLN A 10 -29.86 -7.42 15.44
CA GLN A 10 -28.87 -7.49 14.34
C GLN A 10 -29.13 -8.69 13.42
N ARG A 11 -29.67 -9.78 13.98
CA ARG A 11 -30.05 -10.99 13.23
C ARG A 11 -31.28 -10.77 12.36
N GLU A 12 -32.24 -10.00 12.84
CA GLU A 12 -33.44 -9.64 12.10
C GLU A 12 -33.10 -8.68 10.95
N ALA A 13 -32.23 -7.70 11.20
CA ALA A 13 -31.68 -6.84 10.15
C ALA A 13 -30.91 -7.65 9.09
N ALA A 14 -30.06 -8.60 9.51
CA ALA A 14 -29.34 -9.49 8.60
C ALA A 14 -30.28 -10.31 7.70
N ARG A 15 -31.36 -10.88 8.27
CA ARG A 15 -32.38 -11.63 7.50
C ARG A 15 -33.18 -10.75 6.56
N ARG A 16 -33.62 -9.58 7.03
CA ARG A 16 -34.47 -8.64 6.27
C ARG A 16 -33.73 -8.02 5.08
N PHE A 17 -32.45 -7.71 5.25
CA PHE A 17 -31.64 -7.06 4.22
C PHE A 17 -30.74 -8.03 3.46
N GLY A 18 -30.69 -9.32 3.85
CA GLY A 18 -29.82 -10.33 3.22
C GLY A 18 -28.32 -10.05 3.41
N ILE A 19 -27.96 -9.30 4.45
CA ILE A 19 -26.60 -8.85 4.72
C ILE A 19 -25.98 -9.77 5.77
N ASP A 20 -24.71 -10.15 5.60
CA ASP A 20 -23.97 -10.93 6.60
C ASP A 20 -24.03 -10.23 7.98
N PRO A 21 -24.37 -10.95 9.08
CA PRO A 21 -24.49 -10.34 10.41
C PRO A 21 -23.24 -9.57 10.86
N ARG A 22 -22.03 -9.97 10.44
CA ARG A 22 -20.78 -9.25 10.74
C ARG A 22 -20.71 -7.92 9.99
N THR A 23 -21.32 -7.84 8.81
CA THR A 23 -21.43 -6.60 8.04
C THR A 23 -22.45 -5.66 8.67
N VAL A 24 -23.59 -6.16 9.16
CA VAL A 24 -24.55 -5.37 9.95
C VAL A 24 -23.89 -4.83 11.23
N ALA A 25 -23.14 -5.65 11.94
CA ALA A 25 -22.39 -5.22 13.12
C ALA A 25 -21.36 -4.11 12.79
N LYS A 26 -20.68 -4.20 11.64
CA LYS A 26 -19.78 -3.14 11.16
C LYS A 26 -20.54 -1.86 10.80
N MET A 27 -21.68 -1.94 10.13
CA MET A 27 -22.50 -0.78 9.77
C MET A 27 -23.03 -0.04 11.01
N LEU A 28 -23.35 -0.77 12.08
CA LEU A 28 -23.76 -0.19 13.36
C LEU A 28 -22.58 0.41 14.14
N ALA A 29 -21.39 -0.21 14.06
CA ALA A 29 -20.19 0.27 14.74
C ALA A 29 -19.55 1.50 14.07
N PHE A 30 -19.80 1.73 12.79
CA PHE A 30 -19.19 2.82 12.01
C PHE A 30 -20.26 3.63 11.26
N SER A 31 -20.45 4.90 11.62
CA SER A 31 -21.40 5.80 10.93
C SER A 31 -21.10 6.00 9.43
N VAL A 32 -19.84 5.77 9.03
CA VAL A 32 -19.39 5.64 7.65
C VAL A 32 -18.52 4.39 7.60
N PRO A 33 -18.75 3.44 6.68
CA PRO A 33 -17.91 2.25 6.59
C PRO A 33 -16.44 2.66 6.52
N PRO A 34 -15.54 2.02 7.28
CA PRO A 34 -14.12 2.31 7.16
C PRO A 34 -13.74 2.08 5.69
N GLY A 35 -13.22 3.11 5.03
CA GLY A 35 -12.75 3.03 3.66
C GLY A 35 -11.65 1.98 3.50
N TYR A 36 -11.13 1.81 2.28
CA TYR A 36 -10.07 0.85 2.02
C TYR A 36 -8.87 1.04 2.96
N ARG A 37 -8.62 0.06 3.84
CA ARG A 37 -7.48 0.01 4.76
C ARG A 37 -6.60 -1.18 4.39
N ARG A 38 -5.34 -0.92 4.04
CA ARG A 38 -4.32 -1.98 3.89
C ARG A 38 -3.65 -2.23 5.23
N ASN A 39 -3.66 -3.48 5.68
CA ASN A 39 -2.93 -3.90 6.88
C ASN A 39 -1.42 -4.11 6.63
N ARG A 40 -0.99 -4.16 5.38
CA ARG A 40 0.41 -4.37 4.99
C ARG A 40 0.81 -3.36 3.90
N PRO A 41 2.09 -3.00 3.82
CA PRO A 41 2.61 -2.27 2.67
C PRO A 41 2.25 -2.99 1.36
N PRO A 42 2.10 -2.26 0.25
CA PRO A 42 1.90 -2.89 -1.06
C PRO A 42 3.05 -3.86 -1.33
N ALA A 43 2.74 -5.12 -1.64
CA ALA A 43 3.76 -6.07 -2.07
C ALA A 43 4.41 -5.57 -3.36
N ARG A 44 5.75 -5.63 -3.44
CA ARG A 44 6.51 -5.19 -4.62
C ARG A 44 7.24 -6.39 -5.24
N PRO A 45 6.55 -7.45 -5.67
CA PRO A 45 7.18 -8.73 -6.04
C PRO A 45 8.21 -8.62 -7.18
N LYS A 46 8.08 -7.61 -8.05
CA LYS A 46 9.05 -7.35 -9.12
C LYS A 46 10.30 -6.60 -8.65
N LEU A 47 10.19 -5.80 -7.59
CA LEU A 47 11.29 -5.01 -7.03
C LEU A 47 12.01 -5.77 -5.92
N ASP A 48 11.32 -6.61 -5.17
CA ASP A 48 11.86 -7.30 -3.97
C ASP A 48 13.17 -8.05 -4.25
N ARG A 49 13.34 -8.62 -5.45
CA ARG A 49 14.59 -9.29 -5.84
C ARG A 49 15.78 -8.35 -6.10
N PHE A 50 15.52 -7.04 -6.21
CA PHE A 50 16.49 -6.00 -6.56
C PHE A 50 16.72 -4.98 -5.45
N THR A 51 15.96 -5.03 -4.35
CA THR A 51 16.08 -4.08 -3.23
C THR A 51 17.50 -4.03 -2.70
N GLY A 52 18.14 -5.18 -2.49
CA GLY A 52 19.53 -5.24 -2.03
C GLY A 52 20.54 -4.57 -2.99
N ILE A 53 20.28 -4.59 -4.29
CA ILE A 53 21.12 -3.87 -5.28
C ILE A 53 20.90 -2.36 -5.15
N ILE A 54 19.64 -1.93 -5.00
CA ILE A 54 19.32 -0.52 -4.79
C ILE A 54 19.97 0.00 -3.51
N ASP A 55 19.87 -0.76 -2.42
CA ASP A 55 20.45 -0.41 -1.13
C ASP A 55 21.98 -0.30 -1.21
N ALA A 56 22.64 -1.22 -1.93
CA ALA A 56 24.07 -1.14 -2.17
C ALA A 56 24.48 0.12 -2.97
N ILE A 57 23.69 0.50 -3.98
CA ILE A 57 23.93 1.72 -4.76
C ILE A 57 23.73 2.96 -3.88
N LEU A 58 22.67 3.00 -3.07
CA LEU A 58 22.39 4.11 -2.17
C LEU A 58 23.46 4.25 -1.08
N ALA A 59 23.92 3.15 -0.48
CA ALA A 59 25.01 3.14 0.48
C ALA A 59 26.31 3.68 -0.14
N ALA A 60 26.63 3.29 -1.38
CA ALA A 60 27.77 3.82 -2.12
C ALA A 60 27.65 5.33 -2.45
N ASP A 61 26.41 5.85 -2.52
CA ASP A 61 26.14 7.26 -2.76
C ASP A 61 26.22 8.13 -1.50
N GLU A 62 26.05 7.57 -0.30
CA GLU A 62 26.11 8.34 0.94
C GLU A 62 27.45 9.05 1.12
N GLY A 63 28.55 8.36 0.81
CA GLY A 63 29.91 8.92 0.84
C GLY A 63 30.23 9.89 -0.29
N ARG A 64 29.37 10.03 -1.30
CA ARG A 64 29.61 10.89 -2.47
C ARG A 64 29.01 12.29 -2.27
N PRO A 65 29.62 13.33 -2.88
CA PRO A 65 29.02 14.66 -2.96
C PRO A 65 27.62 14.59 -3.56
N ARG A 66 26.69 15.43 -3.08
CA ARG A 66 25.27 15.44 -3.52
C ARG A 66 25.09 15.44 -5.04
N LYS A 67 25.96 16.13 -5.78
CA LYS A 67 25.91 16.21 -7.26
C LYS A 67 26.30 14.90 -7.97
N GLN A 68 26.97 13.98 -7.28
CA GLN A 68 27.44 12.70 -7.81
C GLN A 68 26.60 11.51 -7.35
N ARG A 69 25.59 11.74 -6.51
CA ARG A 69 24.65 10.69 -6.06
C ARG A 69 23.74 10.31 -7.20
N HIS A 70 23.43 9.02 -7.31
CA HIS A 70 22.52 8.53 -8.32
C HIS A 70 21.11 9.08 -8.07
N THR A 71 20.45 9.48 -9.14
CA THR A 71 19.01 9.78 -9.09
C THR A 71 18.22 8.48 -9.19
N SER A 72 16.96 8.49 -8.77
CA SER A 72 16.08 7.31 -8.93
C SER A 72 15.98 6.87 -10.40
N LYS A 73 16.12 7.80 -11.36
CA LYS A 73 16.19 7.49 -12.79
C LYS A 73 17.45 6.68 -13.12
N ARG A 74 18.61 7.12 -12.61
CA ARG A 74 19.88 6.43 -12.86
C ARG A 74 19.92 5.05 -12.22
N ILE A 75 19.37 4.91 -11.02
CA ILE A 75 19.21 3.61 -10.35
C ILE A 75 18.33 2.68 -11.20
N PHE A 76 17.20 3.18 -11.72
CA PHE A 76 16.32 2.41 -12.59
C PHE A 76 17.00 1.97 -13.89
N GLU A 77 17.75 2.85 -14.56
CA GLU A 77 18.52 2.51 -15.77
C GLU A 77 19.52 1.38 -15.48
N ARG A 78 20.31 1.51 -14.41
CA ARG A 78 21.27 0.47 -14.01
C ARG A 78 20.58 -0.85 -13.68
N LEU A 79 19.47 -0.84 -12.96
CA LEU A 79 18.69 -2.06 -12.69
C LEU A 79 18.21 -2.74 -13.97
N ARG A 80 17.75 -1.96 -14.96
CA ARG A 80 17.26 -2.50 -16.23
C ARG A 80 18.41 -3.06 -17.06
N ASP A 81 19.49 -2.28 -17.20
CA ASP A 81 20.57 -2.55 -18.14
C ASP A 81 21.58 -3.59 -17.58
N GLU A 82 21.88 -3.57 -16.27
CA GLU A 82 22.85 -4.47 -15.62
C GLU A 82 22.17 -5.73 -15.04
N HIS A 83 20.92 -5.62 -14.56
CA HIS A 83 20.27 -6.68 -13.79
C HIS A 83 18.95 -7.19 -14.40
N GLY A 84 18.55 -6.69 -15.57
CA GLY A 84 17.36 -7.15 -16.27
C GLY A 84 16.04 -6.83 -15.55
N TYR A 85 15.96 -5.68 -14.86
CA TYR A 85 14.72 -5.22 -14.24
C TYR A 85 13.67 -4.87 -15.29
N ALA A 86 12.54 -5.59 -15.25
CA ALA A 86 11.39 -5.40 -16.15
C ALA A 86 10.21 -4.65 -15.50
N GLY A 87 10.41 -4.06 -14.31
CA GLY A 87 9.39 -3.29 -13.62
C GLY A 87 9.38 -1.81 -14.03
N GLY A 88 8.41 -1.06 -13.52
CA GLY A 88 8.30 0.37 -13.80
C GLY A 88 9.25 1.22 -12.94
N MET A 89 9.66 2.38 -13.49
CA MET A 89 10.46 3.39 -12.78
C MET A 89 9.75 3.92 -11.52
N THR A 90 8.41 4.03 -11.54
CA THR A 90 7.63 4.53 -10.39
C THR A 90 7.88 3.71 -9.13
N ILE A 91 7.93 2.38 -9.26
CA ILE A 91 8.17 1.47 -8.12
C ILE A 91 9.58 1.67 -7.54
N VAL A 92 10.58 1.90 -8.39
CA VAL A 92 11.95 2.23 -7.95
C VAL A 92 11.98 3.60 -7.28
N LYS A 93 11.32 4.59 -7.86
CA LYS A 93 11.23 5.95 -7.31
C LYS A 93 10.55 5.95 -5.93
N ASP A 94 9.47 5.19 -5.77
CA ASP A 94 8.74 5.06 -4.51
C ASP A 94 9.53 4.24 -3.47
N TYR A 95 10.51 3.44 -3.89
CA TYR A 95 11.44 2.76 -2.99
C TYR A 95 12.55 3.69 -2.52
N VAL A 96 13.17 4.42 -3.44
CA VAL A 96 14.27 5.36 -3.12
C VAL A 96 13.78 6.55 -2.28
N ARG A 97 12.48 6.87 -2.30
CA ARG A 97 11.86 7.93 -1.50
C ARG A 97 11.29 7.48 -0.16
N ALA A 98 11.11 6.17 0.03
CA ALA A 98 10.60 5.61 1.27
C ALA A 98 11.65 5.74 2.38
#